data_AF-A0A3N9PCG2-F1
#
_entry.id   AF-A0A3N9PCG2-F1
#
_cell.length_a   1.000
_cell.length_b   1.000
_cell.length_c   1.000
_cell.angle_alpha   90.00
_cell.angle_beta   90.00
_cell.angle_gamma   90.00
#
_symmetry.space_group_name_H-M   'P 1'
#
loop_
_entity.id
_entity.type
_entity.pdbx_description
1 polymer ?
#
loop_
_entity_poly.entity_id
_entity_poly.type
_entity_poly.pdbx_seq_one_letter_code
_entity_poly.pdbx_strand_id
1 'polypeptide(L)'
;MKTIFITMLFLSVLDFQTILHVAIDDDKGIDILTKKPLQGTKVTLDASKTVDPDGDNLTFKWWVLSEAGTYSKEVTISNSDSSMATVNIPSNSEGKTFHVICEVTDNGTHNLSSYRRIIFEPDNPARKKDSLNQESGVPTTSAKSAKFRVIISTDFPPVDVCNGKNCKCEPSRCSDPDDVQSMVRFLLYANEFDIEALIASSATFANYAEKQHILDMIDLYDQVDENLRKRDPQYPVADALRAVTVQGRSGTWGKSVDNNIGAGKDSEASEAIIRIVDKPDPRPVYICVWGDCSNIAQAIWKVQNTRSAAELEAFLSKLRIHQIAHQDDTIDWMLENFPDLFIIYSKKTYQGMFGGSDPISNLEWVNMNIRANHGSLGAAYPPAGMACDGVCEGDSPSFLWLLSANRGLNDPEDPTQPSWGGQFKRDGTTNHYIDGIGGSSISTWRPQYQSEFKERADWMLP
;
A
#
# COMPACT_ATOMS: atom_id res chain seq x y z
N MET A 1 18.45 12.95 25.07
CA MET A 1 18.84 13.82 23.94
C MET A 1 20.25 14.39 24.19
N LYS A 2 21.29 13.55 24.01
CA LYS A 2 22.75 13.86 23.90
C LYS A 2 23.60 12.58 24.10
N THR A 3 23.35 11.52 23.32
CA THR A 3 24.33 10.41 23.17
C THR A 3 24.19 9.62 21.84
N ILE A 4 23.35 10.07 20.91
CA ILE A 4 23.20 9.44 19.59
C ILE A 4 23.78 10.41 18.57
N PHE A 5 25.11 10.58 18.55
CA PHE A 5 25.79 11.36 17.51
C PHE A 5 27.26 10.97 17.28
N ILE A 6 27.73 9.85 17.84
CA ILE A 6 29.09 9.33 17.63
C ILE A 6 29.00 7.86 17.18
N THR A 7 28.38 7.66 16.02
CA THR A 7 28.55 6.41 15.23
C THR A 7 28.41 6.67 13.73
N MET A 8 27.88 7.84 13.32
CA MET A 8 27.62 8.17 11.92
C MET A 8 28.78 8.87 11.17
N LEU A 9 29.99 8.95 11.73
CA LEU A 9 31.13 9.62 11.07
C LEU A 9 32.28 8.71 10.64
N PHE A 10 32.16 7.38 10.79
CA PHE A 10 33.22 6.43 10.40
C PHE A 10 32.77 5.31 9.44
N LEU A 11 31.63 5.46 8.76
CA LEU A 11 31.08 4.47 7.83
C LEU A 11 31.17 4.92 6.35
N SER A 12 32.20 5.68 5.97
CA SER A 12 32.46 5.99 4.55
C SER A 12 33.43 5.02 3.86
N VAL A 13 34.01 4.06 4.60
CA VAL A 13 34.91 3.03 4.05
C VAL A 13 34.88 1.79 4.95
N LEU A 14 33.94 0.86 4.74
CA LEU A 14 34.04 -0.55 5.16
C LEU A 14 32.83 -1.32 4.60
N ASP A 15 33.09 -2.55 4.15
CA ASP A 15 32.12 -3.47 3.56
C ASP A 15 30.86 -3.64 4.43
N PHE A 16 29.71 -3.85 3.77
CA PHE A 16 28.39 -4.11 4.36
C PHE A 16 28.28 -5.41 5.21
N GLN A 17 29.40 -6.01 5.63
CA GLN A 17 29.46 -7.34 6.24
C GLN A 17 29.61 -7.37 7.78
N THR A 18 29.71 -6.23 8.47
CA THR A 18 30.02 -6.19 9.91
C THR A 18 28.98 -5.40 10.71
N ILE A 19 27.74 -5.90 10.79
CA ILE A 19 26.72 -5.35 11.69
C ILE A 19 26.14 -6.49 12.55
N LEU A 20 26.06 -6.26 13.86
CA LEU A 20 25.43 -7.15 14.84
C LEU A 20 23.93 -7.33 14.54
N HIS A 21 23.50 -8.57 14.26
CA HIS A 21 22.10 -8.92 13.99
C HIS A 21 21.52 -9.80 15.09
N VAL A 22 20.44 -9.36 15.74
CA VAL A 22 19.76 -10.09 16.81
C VAL A 22 18.89 -11.20 16.23
N ALA A 23 19.21 -12.46 16.55
CA ALA A 23 18.39 -13.61 16.16
C ALA A 23 17.43 -13.98 17.30
N ILE A 24 16.15 -14.25 17.03
CA ILE A 24 15.15 -14.66 18.03
C ILE A 24 14.43 -15.92 17.58
N ASP A 25 14.39 -16.96 18.42
CA ASP A 25 13.70 -18.24 18.14
C ASP A 25 14.09 -18.81 16.75
N ASP A 26 15.39 -18.78 16.44
CA ASP A 26 16.00 -19.20 15.17
C ASP A 26 15.79 -18.28 13.96
N ASP A 27 14.99 -17.22 14.13
CA ASP A 27 14.79 -16.18 13.13
C ASP A 27 15.95 -15.17 13.16
N LYS A 28 16.75 -15.14 12.09
CA LYS A 28 17.90 -14.23 11.89
C LYS A 28 17.56 -12.98 11.08
N GLY A 29 16.29 -12.77 10.72
CA GLY A 29 15.85 -11.63 9.94
C GLY A 29 15.97 -10.31 10.70
N ILE A 30 15.57 -9.22 10.05
CA ILE A 30 15.48 -7.88 10.67
C ILE A 30 14.03 -7.37 10.84
N ASP A 31 13.05 -8.14 10.36
CA ASP A 31 11.61 -7.84 10.43
C ASP A 31 11.01 -7.93 11.85
N ILE A 32 9.95 -7.18 12.10
CA ILE A 32 9.24 -7.26 13.38
C ILE A 32 8.59 -8.65 13.53
N LEU A 33 8.77 -9.29 14.69
CA LEU A 33 8.12 -10.56 15.00
C LEU A 33 6.77 -10.34 15.67
N THR A 34 5.77 -11.16 15.34
CA THR A 34 4.46 -11.14 16.01
C THR A 34 4.18 -12.49 16.68
N LYS A 35 3.78 -12.46 17.95
CA LYS A 35 3.41 -13.65 18.75
C LYS A 35 1.97 -13.49 19.24
N LYS A 36 1.17 -14.55 19.11
CA LYS A 36 -0.25 -14.60 19.51
C LYS A 36 -0.51 -15.60 20.65
N PRO A 37 0.09 -15.41 21.84
CA PRO A 37 -0.09 -16.37 22.93
C PRO A 37 -1.47 -16.24 23.56
N LEU A 38 -1.85 -17.25 24.33
CA LEU A 38 -3.02 -17.14 25.19
C LEU A 38 -2.74 -16.17 26.34
N GLN A 39 -3.69 -15.30 26.67
CA GLN A 39 -3.54 -14.44 27.85
C GLN A 39 -3.36 -15.26 29.14
N GLY A 40 -2.59 -14.75 30.10
CA GLY A 40 -2.28 -15.46 31.35
C GLY A 40 -1.21 -16.56 31.21
N THR A 41 -0.66 -16.78 30.02
CA THR A 41 0.44 -17.75 29.80
C THR A 41 1.82 -17.08 29.91
N LYS A 42 2.87 -17.86 29.70
CA LYS A 42 4.25 -17.39 29.63
C LYS A 42 4.84 -17.75 28.28
N VAL A 43 5.58 -16.83 27.68
CA VAL A 43 6.28 -17.05 26.40
C VAL A 43 7.77 -16.85 26.62
N THR A 44 8.56 -17.88 26.37
CA THR A 44 10.02 -17.80 26.37
C THR A 44 10.50 -17.39 24.98
N LEU A 45 11.40 -16.42 24.93
CA LEU A 45 12.07 -15.94 23.73
C LEU A 45 13.57 -16.27 23.86
N ASP A 46 14.15 -16.82 22.80
CA ASP A 46 15.54 -17.26 22.78
C ASP A 46 16.38 -16.44 21.79
N ALA A 47 17.29 -15.62 22.32
CA ALA A 47 18.26 -14.83 21.56
C ALA A 47 19.67 -15.46 21.51
N SER A 48 19.86 -16.67 22.03
CA SER A 48 21.17 -17.32 22.19
C SER A 48 21.90 -17.61 20.88
N LYS A 49 21.19 -17.60 19.75
CA LYS A 49 21.78 -17.74 18.41
C LYS A 49 22.24 -16.43 17.79
N THR A 50 22.14 -15.32 18.52
CA THR A 50 22.73 -14.04 18.11
C THR A 50 24.26 -14.17 18.10
N VAL A 51 24.88 -13.73 17.01
CA VAL A 51 26.33 -13.80 16.83
C VAL A 51 26.83 -12.42 16.42
N ASP A 52 27.91 -12.00 17.07
CA ASP A 52 28.68 -10.84 16.64
C ASP A 52 29.64 -11.25 15.49
N PRO A 53 29.63 -10.56 14.33
CA PRO A 53 30.52 -10.89 13.22
C PRO A 53 32.01 -10.79 13.55
N ASP A 54 32.38 -9.93 14.51
CA ASP A 54 33.75 -9.72 14.97
C ASP A 54 34.14 -10.69 16.11
N GLY A 55 33.18 -11.49 16.59
CA GLY A 55 33.37 -12.52 17.62
C GLY A 55 33.35 -11.98 19.04
N ASP A 56 32.84 -10.76 19.23
CA ASP A 56 32.73 -10.11 20.54
C ASP A 56 31.67 -10.79 21.44
N ASN A 57 31.81 -10.62 22.76
CA ASN A 57 30.84 -11.11 23.73
C ASN A 57 29.61 -10.21 23.77
N LEU A 58 28.45 -10.84 23.92
CA LEU A 58 27.16 -10.16 23.86
C LEU A 58 26.51 -10.04 25.24
N THR A 59 25.93 -8.87 25.48
CA THR A 59 25.06 -8.59 26.63
C THR A 59 23.63 -8.40 26.15
N PHE A 60 22.67 -8.93 26.89
CA PHE A 60 21.26 -8.96 26.50
C PHE A 60 20.43 -8.14 27.46
N LYS A 61 19.44 -7.44 26.93
CA LYS A 61 18.47 -6.71 27.73
C LYS A 61 17.09 -6.76 27.08
N TRP A 62 16.10 -7.17 27.87
CA TRP A 62 14.72 -7.30 27.43
C TRP A 62 13.85 -6.30 28.18
N TRP A 63 13.09 -5.51 27.43
CA TRP A 63 12.25 -4.49 28.02
C TRP A 63 10.97 -4.26 27.22
N VAL A 64 9.96 -3.70 27.87
CA VAL A 64 8.65 -3.40 27.27
C VAL A 64 8.66 -1.97 26.77
N LEU A 65 8.36 -1.76 25.49
CA LEU A 65 8.21 -0.42 24.92
C LEU A 65 6.79 0.07 25.21
N SER A 66 6.62 0.73 26.36
CA SER A 66 5.31 1.13 26.91
C SER A 66 4.52 2.12 26.04
N GLU A 67 5.21 2.91 25.24
CA GLU A 67 4.64 3.89 24.32
C GLU A 67 4.09 3.23 23.05
N ALA A 68 4.36 1.94 22.85
CA ALA A 68 3.89 1.16 21.73
C ALA A 68 2.88 0.10 22.16
N GLY A 69 1.74 0.07 21.46
CA GLY A 69 0.65 -0.88 21.70
C GLY A 69 -0.54 -0.27 22.44
N THR A 70 -1.58 -1.07 22.63
CA THR A 70 -2.85 -0.64 23.25
C THR A 70 -3.03 -1.16 24.68
N TYR A 71 -2.12 -2.00 25.17
CA TYR A 71 -2.11 -2.49 26.55
C TYR A 71 -1.36 -1.53 27.47
N SER A 72 -2.08 -0.88 28.38
CA SER A 72 -1.56 0.22 29.22
C SER A 72 -1.08 -0.15 30.62
N LYS A 73 -1.07 -1.46 30.97
CA LYS A 73 -0.59 -1.92 32.28
C LYS A 73 0.78 -2.58 32.16
N GLU A 74 1.41 -2.83 33.30
CA GLU A 74 2.71 -3.48 33.38
C GLU A 74 2.68 -4.90 32.78
N VAL A 75 3.75 -5.24 32.04
CA VAL A 75 4.07 -6.57 31.53
C VAL A 75 5.41 -6.96 32.14
N THR A 76 5.47 -8.09 32.83
CA THR A 76 6.70 -8.53 33.52
C THR A 76 7.50 -9.49 32.65
N ILE A 77 8.83 -9.29 32.60
CA ILE A 77 9.78 -10.14 31.89
C ILE A 77 10.74 -10.73 32.91
N SER A 78 10.81 -12.06 32.98
CA SER A 78 11.78 -12.78 33.82
C SER A 78 13.05 -13.08 33.03
N ASN A 79 14.21 -13.06 33.69
CA ASN A 79 15.54 -13.21 33.08
C ASN A 79 15.80 -12.16 31.99
N SER A 80 15.41 -10.91 32.25
CA SER A 80 15.47 -9.81 31.29
C SER A 80 16.89 -9.38 30.92
N ASP A 81 17.92 -9.93 31.54
CA ASP A 81 19.36 -9.69 31.31
C ASP A 81 20.09 -10.92 30.73
N SER A 82 19.34 -11.95 30.35
CA SER A 82 19.87 -13.20 29.79
C SER A 82 19.61 -13.30 28.28
N SER A 83 20.35 -14.17 27.60
CA SER A 83 20.07 -14.52 26.19
C SER A 83 18.70 -15.18 26.01
N MET A 84 18.11 -15.73 27.07
CA MET A 84 16.74 -16.24 27.08
C MET A 84 15.90 -15.53 28.14
N ALA A 85 14.79 -14.91 27.72
CA ALA A 85 13.86 -14.21 28.60
C ALA A 85 12.45 -14.81 28.50
N THR A 86 11.69 -14.70 29.59
CA THR A 86 10.30 -15.18 29.63
C THR A 86 9.34 -14.02 29.91
N VAL A 87 8.48 -13.74 28.94
CA VAL A 87 7.43 -12.72 29.01
C VAL A 87 6.19 -13.32 29.66
N ASN A 88 5.72 -12.73 30.75
CA ASN A 88 4.45 -13.12 31.39
C ASN A 88 3.30 -12.38 30.68
N ILE A 89 2.46 -13.12 29.97
CA ILE A 89 1.34 -12.56 29.22
C ILE A 89 0.23 -12.20 30.21
N PRO A 90 -0.17 -10.91 30.35
CA PRO A 90 -1.14 -10.53 31.36
C PRO A 90 -2.51 -11.19 31.12
N SER A 91 -3.22 -11.57 32.17
CA SER A 91 -4.53 -12.25 32.05
C SER A 91 -5.67 -11.37 31.53
N ASN A 92 -5.44 -10.06 31.39
CA ASN A 92 -6.40 -9.06 30.92
C ASN A 92 -5.91 -8.33 29.65
N SER A 93 -5.12 -9.02 28.85
CA SER A 93 -4.47 -8.49 27.64
C SER A 93 -5.17 -8.88 26.32
N GLU A 94 -6.26 -9.65 26.39
CA GLU A 94 -7.09 -10.01 25.23
C GLU A 94 -7.45 -8.80 24.37
N GLY A 95 -7.25 -8.95 23.05
CA GLY A 95 -7.59 -7.93 22.05
C GLY A 95 -6.75 -6.67 22.14
N LYS A 96 -5.69 -6.66 22.96
CA LYS A 96 -4.74 -5.55 23.09
C LYS A 96 -3.37 -5.99 22.62
N THR A 97 -2.50 -5.01 22.38
CA THR A 97 -1.13 -5.24 21.95
C THR A 97 -0.13 -4.64 22.92
N PHE A 98 1.02 -5.30 23.08
CA PHE A 98 2.19 -4.72 23.73
C PHE A 98 3.46 -5.18 23.03
N HIS A 99 4.51 -4.37 23.15
CA HIS A 99 5.75 -4.58 22.41
C HIS A 99 6.91 -4.86 23.36
N VAL A 100 7.66 -5.91 23.07
CA VAL A 100 8.89 -6.28 23.78
C VAL A 100 10.08 -6.04 22.85
N ILE A 101 11.14 -5.46 23.38
CA ILE A 101 12.41 -5.21 22.69
C ILE A 101 13.47 -6.13 23.27
N CYS A 102 14.20 -6.83 22.39
CA CYS A 102 15.50 -7.42 22.69
C CYS A 102 16.57 -6.43 22.25
N GLU A 103 17.34 -5.91 23.19
CA GLU A 103 18.51 -5.07 22.97
C GLU A 103 19.75 -5.94 23.23
N VAL A 104 20.63 -6.04 22.25
CA VAL A 104 21.89 -6.79 22.35
C VAL A 104 23.03 -5.84 22.12
N THR A 105 24.00 -5.83 23.02
CA THR A 105 25.18 -4.95 22.94
C THR A 105 26.46 -5.79 22.98
N ASP A 106 27.34 -5.58 22.00
CA ASP A 106 28.67 -6.17 21.99
C ASP A 106 29.62 -5.48 22.99
N ASN A 107 30.80 -6.06 23.18
CA ASN A 107 31.85 -5.50 24.02
C ASN A 107 33.12 -5.12 23.25
N GLY A 108 32.96 -4.78 21.96
CA GLY A 108 34.06 -4.37 21.09
C GLY A 108 34.67 -3.02 21.49
N THR A 109 35.65 -2.55 20.71
CA THR A 109 36.33 -1.26 20.98
C THR A 109 35.38 -0.07 20.96
N HIS A 110 34.29 -0.19 20.21
CA HIS A 110 33.15 0.71 20.20
C HIS A 110 31.88 -0.13 20.37
N ASN A 111 31.36 -0.24 21.60
CA ASN A 111 30.17 -1.03 21.86
C ASN A 111 29.02 -0.67 20.89
N LEU A 112 28.58 -1.60 20.05
CA LEU A 112 27.40 -1.43 19.22
C LEU A 112 26.19 -2.11 19.86
N SER A 113 25.03 -1.46 19.74
CA SER A 113 23.76 -2.02 20.19
C SER A 113 22.84 -2.28 19.00
N SER A 114 22.24 -3.47 18.96
CA SER A 114 21.26 -3.89 17.97
C SER A 114 19.95 -4.28 18.66
N TYR A 115 18.83 -4.17 17.93
CA TYR A 115 17.49 -4.27 18.51
C TYR A 115 16.58 -5.18 17.69
N ARG A 116 15.81 -6.04 18.37
CA ARG A 116 14.71 -6.82 17.79
C ARG A 116 13.39 -6.45 18.46
N ARG A 117 12.36 -6.15 17.69
CA ARG A 117 11.02 -5.86 18.20
C ARG A 117 10.09 -7.06 18.03
N ILE A 118 9.38 -7.40 19.10
CA ILE A 118 8.37 -8.46 19.14
C ILE A 118 7.03 -7.85 19.58
N ILE A 119 5.99 -8.01 18.77
CA ILE A 119 4.61 -7.62 19.07
C ILE A 119 3.88 -8.82 19.68
N PHE A 120 3.25 -8.62 20.82
CA PHE A 120 2.36 -9.60 21.42
C PHE A 120 0.90 -9.19 21.17
N GLU A 121 0.10 -10.12 20.64
CA GLU A 121 -1.34 -9.99 20.43
C GLU A 121 -2.08 -11.13 21.17
N PRO A 122 -2.32 -11.01 22.50
CA PRO A 122 -2.88 -12.10 23.27
C PRO A 122 -4.33 -12.44 22.92
N ASP A 123 -4.64 -13.74 22.88
CA ASP A 123 -5.97 -14.28 22.54
C ASP A 123 -6.65 -15.00 23.74
N ASN A 124 -7.96 -15.27 23.64
CA ASN A 124 -8.76 -15.99 24.64
C ASN A 124 -9.67 -17.06 24.00
N PRO A 125 -9.44 -18.36 24.28
CA PRO A 125 -10.19 -19.45 23.66
C PRO A 125 -11.62 -19.62 24.23
N ALA A 126 -11.99 -18.94 25.32
CA ALA A 126 -13.32 -19.07 25.93
C ALA A 126 -14.47 -18.54 25.05
N ARG A 127 -14.19 -17.67 24.06
CA ARG A 127 -15.20 -17.15 23.12
C ARG A 127 -15.55 -18.10 21.96
N LYS A 128 -14.81 -19.19 21.75
CA LYS A 128 -15.13 -20.16 20.67
C LYS A 128 -16.18 -21.21 21.05
N LYS A 129 -16.62 -21.27 22.32
CA LYS A 129 -17.53 -22.33 22.81
C LYS A 129 -19.02 -22.09 22.58
N ASP A 130 -19.45 -20.86 22.30
CA ASP A 130 -20.88 -20.54 22.11
C ASP A 130 -21.34 -20.57 20.65
N SER A 131 -20.43 -20.80 19.68
CA SER A 131 -20.74 -20.73 18.24
C SER A 131 -20.60 -22.06 17.50
N LEU A 132 -20.31 -23.17 18.19
CA LEU A 132 -19.99 -24.46 17.56
C LEU A 132 -20.86 -25.59 18.14
N ASN A 133 -22.14 -25.58 17.80
CA ASN A 133 -22.98 -26.77 17.79
C ASN A 133 -23.78 -26.79 16.49
N GLN A 134 -23.12 -27.09 15.37
CA GLN A 134 -23.60 -28.05 14.38
C GLN A 134 -22.50 -28.36 13.35
N GLU A 135 -22.00 -29.60 13.47
CA GLU A 135 -21.44 -30.52 12.48
C GLU A 135 -20.36 -30.07 11.47
N SER A 136 -19.13 -30.36 11.87
CA SER A 136 -18.18 -31.26 11.19
C SER A 136 -18.12 -31.30 9.65
N GLY A 137 -17.19 -30.54 9.11
CA GLY A 137 -16.38 -30.90 7.96
C GLY A 137 -15.00 -30.25 8.16
N VAL A 138 -13.92 -31.03 8.06
CA VAL A 138 -12.54 -30.52 8.18
C VAL A 138 -12.30 -29.41 7.15
N PRO A 139 -11.64 -28.30 7.51
CA PRO A 139 -10.71 -27.71 6.58
C PRO A 139 -9.39 -27.32 7.25
N THR A 140 -8.34 -28.00 6.81
CA THR A 140 -7.01 -27.43 6.69
C THR A 140 -7.05 -26.28 5.69
N THR A 141 -7.12 -25.04 6.17
CA THR A 141 -6.65 -23.86 5.42
C THR A 141 -6.27 -22.79 6.43
N SER A 142 -5.00 -22.37 6.40
CA SER A 142 -4.61 -21.02 6.83
C SER A 142 -5.61 -20.04 6.24
N ALA A 143 -6.38 -19.35 7.09
CA ALA A 143 -7.28 -18.30 6.64
C ALA A 143 -6.41 -17.15 6.13
N LYS A 144 -6.16 -17.14 4.82
CA LYS A 144 -5.59 -15.98 4.13
C LYS A 144 -6.49 -14.78 4.44
N SER A 145 -5.88 -13.67 4.86
CA SER A 145 -6.59 -12.39 4.91
C SER A 145 -7.25 -12.14 3.55
N ALA A 146 -8.53 -11.79 3.53
CA ALA A 146 -9.25 -11.54 2.29
C ALA A 146 -8.61 -10.32 1.60
N LYS A 147 -8.27 -10.43 0.32
CA LYS A 147 -7.70 -9.32 -0.46
C LYS A 147 -8.69 -8.15 -0.53
N PHE A 148 -8.17 -6.95 -0.72
CA PHE A 148 -9.02 -5.79 -1.02
C PHE A 148 -9.51 -5.85 -2.47
N ARG A 149 -10.78 -5.50 -2.69
CA ARG A 149 -11.36 -5.36 -4.03
C ARG A 149 -11.01 -3.98 -4.55
N VAL A 150 -10.25 -3.92 -5.64
CA VAL A 150 -9.67 -2.66 -6.15
C VAL A 150 -10.12 -2.41 -7.58
N ILE A 151 -10.47 -1.15 -7.85
CA ILE A 151 -10.61 -0.59 -9.19
C ILE A 151 -9.52 0.48 -9.35
N ILE A 152 -8.77 0.42 -10.44
CA ILE A 152 -7.89 1.51 -10.86
C ILE A 152 -8.60 2.28 -11.98
N SER A 153 -8.73 3.59 -11.84
CA SER A 153 -9.25 4.49 -12.88
C SER A 153 -8.20 5.52 -13.25
N THR A 154 -7.65 5.40 -14.45
CA THR A 154 -6.41 6.07 -14.86
C THR A 154 -6.57 6.68 -16.25
N ASP A 155 -6.03 7.87 -16.48
CA ASP A 155 -5.88 8.44 -17.82
C ASP A 155 -4.65 7.90 -18.56
N PHE A 156 -4.48 6.58 -18.44
CA PHE A 156 -3.31 5.85 -18.86
C PHE A 156 -2.89 6.21 -20.29
N PRO A 157 -1.70 6.80 -20.46
CA PRO A 157 -1.22 7.16 -21.79
C PRO A 157 -0.68 5.92 -22.52
N PRO A 158 -0.38 6.03 -23.82
CA PRO A 158 0.40 5.00 -24.51
C PRO A 158 1.72 4.73 -23.77
N VAL A 159 2.21 3.49 -23.81
CA VAL A 159 3.48 3.12 -23.12
C VAL A 159 4.66 3.98 -23.58
N ASP A 160 4.64 4.47 -24.82
CA ASP A 160 5.64 5.41 -25.36
C ASP A 160 5.27 6.90 -25.18
N VAL A 161 4.58 7.22 -24.08
CA VAL A 161 4.19 8.56 -23.66
C VAL A 161 5.32 9.59 -23.73
N CYS A 162 4.97 10.81 -24.11
CA CYS A 162 5.85 11.97 -24.10
C CYS A 162 5.43 12.95 -23.00
N ASN A 163 6.41 13.37 -22.20
CA ASN A 163 6.23 14.28 -21.07
C ASN A 163 5.60 15.65 -21.47
N GLY A 164 4.51 16.01 -20.79
CA GLY A 164 3.45 16.88 -21.31
C GLY A 164 3.50 18.40 -21.15
N LYS A 165 4.49 19.05 -20.51
CA LYS A 165 4.41 20.53 -20.34
C LYS A 165 4.74 21.35 -21.61
N ASN A 166 5.42 20.73 -22.59
CA ASN A 166 5.81 21.30 -23.89
C ASN A 166 5.93 20.19 -24.95
N CYS A 167 4.96 19.29 -25.03
CA CYS A 167 4.98 18.17 -25.95
C CYS A 167 5.35 18.55 -27.39
N LYS A 168 6.31 17.83 -27.94
CA LYS A 168 6.72 17.93 -29.35
C LYS A 168 6.41 16.67 -30.16
N CYS A 169 5.70 15.71 -29.58
CA CYS A 169 5.30 14.48 -30.25
C CYS A 169 3.81 14.50 -30.60
N GLU A 170 3.30 13.38 -31.13
CA GLU A 170 1.89 13.25 -31.50
C GLU A 170 0.96 13.59 -30.34
N PRO A 171 -0.11 14.39 -30.56
CA PRO A 171 -0.99 14.87 -29.48
C PRO A 171 -1.57 13.75 -28.60
N SER A 172 -1.87 12.59 -29.17
CA SER A 172 -2.41 11.43 -28.44
C SER A 172 -1.42 10.81 -27.46
N ARG A 173 -0.12 11.08 -27.61
CA ARG A 173 0.95 10.62 -26.71
C ARG A 173 1.33 11.66 -25.66
N CYS A 174 0.68 12.83 -25.67
CA CYS A 174 1.04 13.92 -24.81
C CYS A 174 0.35 13.82 -23.44
N SER A 175 1.05 13.32 -22.44
CA SER A 175 0.48 13.13 -21.10
C SER A 175 1.59 13.13 -20.03
N ASP A 176 1.23 12.90 -18.77
CA ASP A 176 2.20 12.65 -17.71
C ASP A 176 2.65 11.18 -17.75
N PRO A 177 3.96 10.88 -17.79
CA PRO A 177 4.43 9.50 -17.75
C PRO A 177 4.24 8.79 -16.40
N ASP A 178 3.80 9.48 -15.34
CA ASP A 178 3.69 8.92 -14.00
C ASP A 178 2.61 7.83 -13.88
N ASP A 179 1.50 7.87 -14.62
CA ASP A 179 0.55 6.75 -14.69
C ASP A 179 1.23 5.44 -15.14
N VAL A 180 2.18 5.50 -16.08
CA VAL A 180 2.96 4.32 -16.51
C VAL A 180 3.86 3.84 -15.37
N GLN A 181 4.50 4.76 -14.64
CA GLN A 181 5.30 4.41 -13.47
C GLN A 181 4.44 3.75 -12.38
N SER A 182 3.30 4.35 -12.05
CA SER A 182 2.33 3.88 -11.05
C SER A 182 1.75 2.52 -11.44
N MET A 183 1.46 2.28 -12.72
CA MET A 183 0.96 1.00 -13.21
C MET A 183 2.01 -0.11 -13.14
N VAL A 184 3.28 0.17 -13.48
CA VAL A 184 4.37 -0.81 -13.28
C VAL A 184 4.39 -1.25 -11.83
N ARG A 185 4.39 -0.29 -10.88
CA ARG A 185 4.36 -0.62 -9.46
C ARG A 185 3.11 -1.41 -9.12
N PHE A 186 1.92 -0.93 -9.47
CA PHE A 186 0.67 -1.60 -9.16
C PHE A 186 0.63 -3.07 -9.63
N LEU A 187 1.05 -3.34 -10.87
CA LEU A 187 1.08 -4.69 -11.44
C LEU A 187 2.07 -5.61 -10.71
N LEU A 188 3.19 -5.06 -10.24
CA LEU A 188 4.12 -5.79 -9.39
C LEU A 188 3.53 -6.11 -8.00
N TYR A 189 2.45 -5.47 -7.57
CA TYR A 189 1.70 -5.81 -6.36
C TYR A 189 0.34 -6.48 -6.63
N ALA A 190 0.06 -6.88 -7.88
CA ALA A 190 -1.26 -7.40 -8.27
C ALA A 190 -1.68 -8.67 -7.52
N ASN A 191 -0.73 -9.45 -6.99
CA ASN A 191 -1.01 -10.60 -6.11
C ASN A 191 -1.72 -10.21 -4.80
N GLU A 192 -1.71 -8.95 -4.39
CA GLU A 192 -2.30 -8.50 -3.13
C GLU A 192 -3.74 -8.01 -3.23
N PHE A 193 -4.25 -7.86 -4.45
CA PHE A 193 -5.57 -7.32 -4.71
C PHE A 193 -6.48 -8.32 -5.42
N ASP A 194 -7.78 -8.18 -5.18
CA ASP A 194 -8.81 -8.65 -6.11
C ASP A 194 -9.08 -7.49 -7.07
N ILE A 195 -8.41 -7.50 -8.22
CA ILE A 195 -8.54 -6.43 -9.22
C ILE A 195 -9.87 -6.62 -9.95
N GLU A 196 -10.81 -5.73 -9.69
CA GLU A 196 -12.17 -5.79 -10.20
C GLU A 196 -12.34 -5.04 -11.52
N ALA A 197 -11.54 -3.99 -11.73
CA ALA A 197 -11.45 -3.29 -13.00
C ALA A 197 -10.15 -2.48 -13.15
N LEU A 198 -9.68 -2.41 -14.40
CA LEU A 198 -8.72 -1.41 -14.87
C LEU A 198 -9.44 -0.51 -15.86
N ILE A 199 -9.76 0.72 -15.46
CA ILE A 199 -10.58 1.66 -16.21
C ILE A 199 -9.67 2.64 -16.92
N ALA A 200 -9.78 2.71 -18.26
CA ALA A 200 -9.25 3.83 -19.02
C ALA A 200 -10.19 5.04 -18.84
N SER A 201 -9.75 6.04 -18.10
CA SER A 201 -10.40 7.34 -17.95
C SER A 201 -9.72 8.39 -18.84
N SER A 202 -10.20 9.63 -18.79
CA SER A 202 -9.49 10.75 -19.43
C SER A 202 -8.90 11.68 -18.38
N ALA A 203 -7.75 12.25 -18.67
CA ALA A 203 -7.14 13.35 -17.93
C ALA A 203 -5.98 13.94 -18.73
N THR A 204 -5.31 14.92 -18.14
CA THR A 204 -4.10 15.56 -18.65
C THR A 204 -4.24 16.09 -20.09
N PHE A 205 -3.12 16.26 -20.82
CA PHE A 205 -3.09 17.01 -22.09
C PHE A 205 -3.67 16.23 -23.27
N ALA A 206 -3.59 14.90 -23.25
CA ALA A 206 -4.12 14.04 -24.29
C ALA A 206 -5.65 14.02 -24.23
N ASN A 207 -6.23 13.96 -23.01
CA ASN A 207 -7.66 13.90 -22.77
C ASN A 207 -8.38 12.75 -23.54
N TYR A 208 -7.66 11.64 -23.70
CA TYR A 208 -8.15 10.41 -24.32
C TYR A 208 -8.28 9.31 -23.27
N ALA A 209 -9.40 8.62 -23.29
CA ALA A 209 -9.57 7.33 -22.64
C ALA A 209 -9.44 6.26 -23.72
N GLU A 210 -8.38 5.47 -23.71
CA GLU A 210 -8.17 4.37 -24.65
C GLU A 210 -7.68 3.14 -23.90
N LYS A 211 -8.56 2.15 -23.75
CA LYS A 211 -8.23 0.94 -22.99
C LYS A 211 -7.15 0.11 -23.66
N GLN A 212 -6.93 0.27 -24.97
CA GLN A 212 -5.83 -0.38 -25.66
C GLN A 212 -4.47 -0.05 -25.02
N HIS A 213 -4.27 1.17 -24.50
CA HIS A 213 -3.02 1.51 -23.84
C HIS A 213 -2.76 0.68 -22.57
N ILE A 214 -3.81 0.39 -21.79
CA ILE A 214 -3.72 -0.50 -20.62
C ILE A 214 -3.48 -1.94 -21.08
N LEU A 215 -4.15 -2.38 -22.14
CA LEU A 215 -3.94 -3.72 -22.71
C LEU A 215 -2.50 -3.91 -23.21
N ASP A 216 -1.92 -2.90 -23.86
CA ASP A 216 -0.52 -2.92 -24.30
C ASP A 216 0.44 -3.07 -23.10
N MET A 217 0.12 -2.42 -21.98
CA MET A 217 0.88 -2.60 -20.73
C MET A 217 0.70 -4.01 -20.14
N ILE A 218 -0.49 -4.59 -20.24
CA ILE A 218 -0.76 -5.98 -19.82
C ILE A 218 -0.02 -6.98 -20.73
N ASP A 219 0.18 -6.69 -22.01
CA ASP A 219 1.00 -7.52 -22.90
C ASP A 219 2.48 -7.53 -22.48
N LEU A 220 2.96 -6.45 -21.85
CA LEU A 220 4.27 -6.45 -21.20
C LEU A 220 4.24 -7.25 -19.89
N TYR A 221 3.18 -7.14 -19.09
CA TYR A 221 3.00 -7.96 -17.87
C TYR A 221 3.02 -9.46 -18.17
N ASP A 222 2.35 -9.90 -19.24
CA ASP A 222 2.28 -11.30 -19.69
C ASP A 222 3.66 -11.93 -19.91
N GLN A 223 4.65 -11.12 -20.30
CA GLN A 223 6.03 -11.59 -20.51
C GLN A 223 6.78 -11.89 -19.21
N VAL A 224 6.29 -11.41 -18.06
CA VAL A 224 6.93 -11.59 -16.74
C VAL A 224 6.03 -12.29 -15.72
N ASP A 225 4.74 -12.46 -16.01
CA ASP A 225 3.75 -12.93 -15.03
C ASP A 225 3.99 -14.38 -14.57
N GLU A 226 4.61 -15.22 -15.41
CA GLU A 226 5.00 -16.58 -15.04
C GLU A 226 6.11 -16.55 -13.98
N ASN A 227 7.08 -15.65 -14.11
CA ASN A 227 8.15 -15.50 -13.12
C ASN A 227 7.59 -14.95 -11.81
N LEU A 228 6.69 -13.95 -11.89
CA LEU A 228 5.98 -13.45 -10.71
C LEU A 228 5.20 -14.56 -10.00
N ARG A 229 4.48 -15.41 -10.74
CA ARG A 229 3.74 -16.56 -10.19
C ARG A 229 4.62 -17.65 -9.58
N LYS A 230 5.88 -17.81 -10.04
CA LYS A 230 6.85 -18.69 -9.39
C LYS A 230 7.25 -18.18 -8.00
N ARG A 231 7.21 -16.87 -7.77
CA ARG A 231 7.47 -16.25 -6.47
C ARG A 231 6.23 -16.27 -5.58
N ASP A 232 5.07 -15.90 -6.13
CA ASP A 232 3.78 -16.00 -5.46
C ASP A 232 2.67 -16.45 -6.42
N PRO A 233 2.07 -17.64 -6.25
CA PRO A 233 1.01 -18.14 -7.13
C PRO A 233 -0.28 -17.30 -7.10
N GLN A 234 -0.39 -16.28 -6.21
CA GLN A 234 -1.53 -15.39 -6.13
C GLN A 234 -1.51 -14.24 -7.15
N TYR A 235 -0.42 -14.05 -7.91
CA TYR A 235 -0.41 -13.12 -9.03
C TYR A 235 -1.47 -13.54 -10.07
N PRO A 236 -2.26 -12.59 -10.60
CA PRO A 236 -3.19 -12.88 -11.69
C PRO A 236 -2.43 -13.30 -12.94
N VAL A 237 -3.09 -14.05 -13.82
CA VAL A 237 -2.63 -14.21 -15.21
C VAL A 237 -3.01 -12.96 -16.00
N ALA A 238 -2.22 -12.62 -17.02
CA ALA A 238 -2.51 -11.46 -17.88
C ALA A 238 -3.94 -11.47 -18.43
N ASP A 239 -4.47 -12.62 -18.85
CA ASP A 239 -5.84 -12.75 -19.34
C ASP A 239 -6.92 -12.38 -18.31
N ALA A 240 -6.65 -12.58 -17.02
CA ALA A 240 -7.57 -12.17 -15.95
C ALA A 240 -7.61 -10.64 -15.84
N LEU A 241 -6.47 -9.96 -16.05
CA LEU A 241 -6.40 -8.49 -16.08
C LEU A 241 -7.07 -7.93 -17.35
N ARG A 242 -6.82 -8.54 -18.52
CA ARG A 242 -7.49 -8.16 -19.79
C ARG A 242 -9.02 -8.23 -19.66
N ALA A 243 -9.52 -9.29 -19.02
CA ALA A 243 -10.96 -9.50 -18.84
C ALA A 243 -11.67 -8.44 -17.98
N VAL A 244 -10.93 -7.73 -17.11
CA VAL A 244 -11.46 -6.66 -16.27
C VAL A 244 -11.05 -5.25 -16.74
N THR A 245 -10.41 -5.15 -17.90
CA THR A 245 -10.00 -3.86 -18.47
C THR A 245 -11.15 -3.26 -19.28
N VAL A 246 -11.59 -2.04 -18.92
CA VAL A 246 -12.83 -1.44 -19.42
C VAL A 246 -12.64 0.00 -19.91
N GLN A 247 -13.46 0.40 -20.87
CA GLN A 247 -13.39 1.69 -21.55
C GLN A 247 -14.22 2.77 -20.85
N GLY A 248 -13.59 3.87 -20.45
CA GLY A 248 -14.27 5.10 -20.04
C GLY A 248 -14.52 6.04 -21.21
N ARG A 249 -14.89 7.29 -20.92
CA ARG A 249 -15.13 8.33 -21.93
C ARG A 249 -13.90 9.21 -22.11
N SER A 250 -13.63 9.58 -23.35
CA SER A 250 -12.64 10.61 -23.69
C SER A 250 -13.24 12.01 -23.54
N GLY A 251 -12.38 13.02 -23.39
CA GLY A 251 -12.77 14.42 -23.47
C GLY A 251 -13.47 14.96 -22.22
N THR A 252 -13.45 14.23 -21.10
CA THR A 252 -14.13 14.61 -19.85
C THR A 252 -13.24 15.45 -18.94
N TRP A 253 -11.93 15.44 -19.11
CA TRP A 253 -11.02 16.24 -18.30
C TRP A 253 -11.24 17.75 -18.41
N GLY A 254 -11.16 18.44 -17.26
CA GLY A 254 -11.33 19.90 -17.17
C GLY A 254 -12.70 20.42 -17.65
N LYS A 255 -13.70 19.54 -17.74
CA LYS A 255 -15.08 19.90 -18.09
C LYS A 255 -15.94 20.03 -16.84
N SER A 256 -17.02 20.81 -16.97
CA SER A 256 -18.02 20.93 -15.93
C SER A 256 -18.80 19.63 -15.71
N VAL A 257 -19.39 19.50 -14.52
CA VAL A 257 -20.28 18.41 -14.12
C VAL A 257 -21.36 18.14 -15.19
N ASP A 258 -22.03 19.19 -15.68
CA ASP A 258 -23.08 19.10 -16.70
C ASP A 258 -22.61 18.61 -18.08
N ASN A 259 -21.30 18.50 -18.33
CA ASN A 259 -20.73 17.87 -19.52
C ASN A 259 -20.31 16.42 -19.26
N ASN A 260 -19.91 16.11 -18.02
CA ASN A 260 -19.36 14.81 -17.64
C ASN A 260 -20.43 13.81 -17.21
N ILE A 261 -21.44 14.24 -16.46
CA ILE A 261 -22.48 13.35 -15.91
C ILE A 261 -23.90 13.71 -16.36
N GLY A 262 -24.81 12.74 -16.41
CA GLY A 262 -26.19 12.94 -16.86
C GLY A 262 -26.77 11.85 -17.76
N ALA A 263 -27.96 12.11 -18.30
CA ALA A 263 -28.60 11.21 -19.25
C ALA A 263 -27.78 11.06 -20.54
N GLY A 264 -27.63 9.83 -21.03
CA GLY A 264 -26.89 9.54 -22.27
C GLY A 264 -25.36 9.59 -22.13
N LYS A 265 -24.85 9.62 -20.89
CA LYS A 265 -23.41 9.74 -20.60
C LYS A 265 -22.79 8.51 -19.96
N ASP A 266 -23.55 7.42 -19.90
CA ASP A 266 -23.08 6.11 -19.48
C ASP A 266 -21.89 5.66 -20.35
N SER A 267 -20.97 4.91 -19.75
CA SER A 267 -19.80 4.32 -20.38
C SER A 267 -19.68 2.84 -19.99
N GLU A 268 -18.83 2.07 -20.69
CA GLU A 268 -18.52 0.69 -20.27
C GLU A 268 -18.01 0.69 -18.81
N ALA A 269 -17.19 1.68 -18.46
CA ALA A 269 -16.69 1.90 -17.11
C ALA A 269 -17.78 2.23 -16.07
N SER A 270 -18.70 3.16 -16.33
CA SER A 270 -19.74 3.51 -15.35
C SER A 270 -20.66 2.32 -15.08
N GLU A 271 -21.01 1.55 -16.12
CA GLU A 271 -21.78 0.31 -15.97
C GLU A 271 -20.98 -0.78 -15.23
N ALA A 272 -19.68 -0.88 -15.48
CA ALA A 272 -18.82 -1.83 -14.78
C ALA A 272 -18.75 -1.53 -13.28
N ILE A 273 -18.56 -0.27 -12.90
CA ILE A 273 -18.57 0.16 -11.49
C ILE A 273 -19.88 -0.25 -10.82
N ILE A 274 -21.03 0.01 -11.47
CA ILE A 274 -22.34 -0.38 -10.93
C ILE A 274 -22.41 -1.89 -10.70
N ARG A 275 -22.05 -2.69 -11.72
CA ARG A 275 -22.06 -4.16 -11.62
C ARG A 275 -21.13 -4.68 -10.53
N ILE A 276 -19.94 -4.10 -10.39
CA ILE A 276 -18.93 -4.52 -9.39
C ILE A 276 -19.43 -4.23 -7.98
N VAL A 277 -19.97 -3.04 -7.74
CA VAL A 277 -20.50 -2.66 -6.42
C VAL A 277 -21.74 -3.48 -6.07
N ASP A 278 -22.58 -3.83 -7.05
CA ASP A 278 -23.78 -4.64 -6.85
C ASP A 278 -23.50 -6.13 -6.61
N LYS A 279 -22.26 -6.61 -6.81
CA LYS A 279 -21.92 -8.00 -6.49
C LYS A 279 -22.34 -8.32 -5.04
N PRO A 280 -22.84 -9.53 -4.76
CA PRO A 280 -23.20 -9.97 -3.41
C PRO A 280 -21.93 -10.32 -2.61
N ASP A 281 -20.98 -9.40 -2.57
CA ASP A 281 -19.76 -9.45 -1.79
C ASP A 281 -19.85 -8.32 -0.73
N PRO A 282 -19.77 -8.66 0.57
CA PRO A 282 -19.91 -7.67 1.63
C PRO A 282 -18.70 -6.74 1.74
N ARG A 283 -17.58 -7.06 1.08
CA ARG A 283 -16.37 -6.24 1.14
C ARG A 283 -16.56 -4.91 0.41
N PRO A 284 -15.89 -3.84 0.90
CA PRO A 284 -15.71 -2.60 0.17
C PRO A 284 -15.23 -2.80 -1.27
N VAL A 285 -15.45 -1.79 -2.11
CA VAL A 285 -14.69 -1.57 -3.35
C VAL A 285 -13.88 -0.30 -3.20
N TYR A 286 -12.55 -0.44 -3.25
CA TYR A 286 -11.61 0.67 -3.22
C TYR A 286 -11.33 1.14 -4.64
N ILE A 287 -11.59 2.41 -4.93
CA ILE A 287 -11.38 3.00 -6.25
C ILE A 287 -10.23 4.00 -6.15
N CYS A 288 -9.13 3.67 -6.81
CA CYS A 288 -7.95 4.52 -6.95
C CYS A 288 -8.10 5.36 -8.21
N VAL A 289 -8.15 6.68 -8.07
CA VAL A 289 -8.43 7.60 -9.18
C VAL A 289 -7.19 8.42 -9.50
N TRP A 290 -6.59 8.10 -10.64
CA TRP A 290 -5.34 8.65 -11.16
C TRP A 290 -5.60 9.72 -12.23
N GLY A 291 -6.83 9.75 -12.77
CA GLY A 291 -7.31 10.76 -13.71
C GLY A 291 -8.55 11.53 -13.24
N ASP A 292 -9.50 11.76 -14.17
CA ASP A 292 -10.80 12.33 -13.83
C ASP A 292 -11.71 11.36 -13.02
N CYS A 293 -12.69 11.94 -12.32
CA CYS A 293 -13.68 11.23 -11.49
C CYS A 293 -14.99 10.89 -12.24
N SER A 294 -15.08 11.20 -13.53
CA SER A 294 -16.36 11.28 -14.25
C SER A 294 -17.07 9.94 -14.38
N ASN A 295 -16.34 8.84 -14.58
CA ASN A 295 -16.92 7.50 -14.68
C ASN A 295 -17.58 7.06 -13.35
N ILE A 296 -17.00 7.46 -12.21
CA ILE A 296 -17.51 7.15 -10.87
C ILE A 296 -18.73 8.03 -10.57
N ALA A 297 -18.62 9.33 -10.84
CA ALA A 297 -19.71 10.27 -10.66
C ALA A 297 -20.91 9.90 -11.55
N GLN A 298 -20.69 9.46 -12.79
CA GLN A 298 -21.75 8.97 -13.68
C GLN A 298 -22.42 7.71 -13.13
N ALA A 299 -21.66 6.77 -12.58
CA ALA A 299 -22.22 5.57 -11.96
C ALA A 299 -23.14 5.94 -10.78
N ILE A 300 -22.68 6.84 -9.91
CA ILE A 300 -23.48 7.35 -8.78
C ILE A 300 -24.72 8.10 -9.28
N TRP A 301 -24.56 8.99 -10.26
CA TRP A 301 -25.67 9.74 -10.86
C TRP A 301 -26.74 8.80 -11.41
N LYS A 302 -26.35 7.76 -12.15
CA LYS A 302 -27.29 6.77 -12.69
C LYS A 302 -28.03 6.03 -11.59
N VAL A 303 -27.32 5.56 -10.56
CA VAL A 303 -27.94 4.87 -9.42
C VAL A 303 -28.93 5.80 -8.71
N GLN A 304 -28.55 7.05 -8.45
CA GLN A 304 -29.41 8.06 -7.83
C GLN A 304 -30.70 8.31 -8.65
N ASN A 305 -30.61 8.28 -9.98
CA ASN A 305 -31.75 8.57 -10.87
C ASN A 305 -32.60 7.35 -11.24
N THR A 306 -32.14 6.13 -10.93
CA THR A 306 -32.82 4.89 -11.35
C THR A 306 -33.24 3.97 -10.20
N ARG A 307 -32.76 4.22 -8.98
CA ARG A 307 -33.03 3.41 -7.79
C ARG A 307 -33.67 4.22 -6.67
N SER A 308 -34.16 3.52 -5.65
CA SER A 308 -34.65 4.17 -4.42
C SER A 308 -33.50 4.77 -3.60
N ALA A 309 -33.83 5.67 -2.67
CA ALA A 309 -32.85 6.28 -1.78
C ALA A 309 -32.10 5.25 -0.93
N ALA A 310 -32.78 4.20 -0.46
CA ALA A 310 -32.16 3.13 0.34
C ALA A 310 -31.17 2.28 -0.49
N GLU A 311 -31.49 2.04 -1.77
CA GLU A 311 -30.57 1.34 -2.67
C GLU A 311 -29.37 2.20 -3.04
N LEU A 312 -29.54 3.52 -3.19
CA LEU A 312 -28.44 4.46 -3.36
C LEU A 312 -27.52 4.48 -2.12
N GLU A 313 -28.09 4.55 -0.92
CA GLU A 313 -27.32 4.50 0.34
C GLU A 313 -26.52 3.19 0.46
N ALA A 314 -27.16 2.05 0.16
CA ALA A 314 -26.51 0.75 0.13
C ALA A 314 -25.40 0.66 -0.93
N PHE A 315 -25.55 1.34 -2.06
CA PHE A 315 -24.53 1.43 -3.09
C PHE A 315 -23.33 2.29 -2.64
N LEU A 316 -23.60 3.49 -2.11
CA LEU A 316 -22.57 4.43 -1.64
C LEU A 316 -21.78 3.87 -0.46
N SER A 317 -22.41 3.16 0.47
CA SER A 317 -21.73 2.55 1.63
C SER A 317 -20.67 1.49 1.26
N LYS A 318 -20.69 0.99 0.02
CA LYS A 318 -19.68 0.05 -0.49
C LYS A 318 -18.48 0.73 -1.15
N LEU A 319 -18.57 2.01 -1.50
CA LEU A 319 -17.53 2.74 -2.22
C LEU A 319 -16.52 3.40 -1.28
N ARG A 320 -15.23 3.19 -1.54
CA ARG A 320 -14.10 3.92 -0.93
C ARG A 320 -13.29 4.56 -2.05
N ILE A 321 -13.33 5.88 -2.18
CA ILE A 321 -12.67 6.59 -3.28
C ILE A 321 -11.39 7.24 -2.77
N HIS A 322 -10.28 7.06 -3.48
CA HIS A 322 -9.03 7.80 -3.23
C HIS A 322 -8.68 8.61 -4.49
N GLN A 323 -8.98 9.90 -4.45
CA GLN A 323 -8.72 10.86 -5.52
C GLN A 323 -7.33 11.48 -5.39
N ILE A 324 -6.56 11.41 -6.48
CA ILE A 324 -5.25 12.07 -6.61
C ILE A 324 -5.42 13.37 -7.40
N ALA A 325 -4.99 14.48 -6.79
CA ALA A 325 -5.10 15.84 -7.31
C ALA A 325 -6.55 16.26 -7.67
N HIS A 326 -6.72 17.55 -7.96
CA HIS A 326 -7.96 18.03 -8.58
C HIS A 326 -7.80 17.94 -10.10
N GLN A 327 -8.66 17.17 -10.75
CA GLN A 327 -8.55 16.92 -12.20
C GLN A 327 -9.78 17.37 -12.98
N ASP A 328 -10.97 17.36 -12.37
CA ASP A 328 -12.20 17.88 -12.95
C ASP A 328 -13.25 18.21 -11.87
N ASP A 329 -14.36 18.84 -12.23
CA ASP A 329 -15.37 19.30 -11.26
C ASP A 329 -16.26 18.16 -10.70
N THR A 330 -16.18 16.93 -11.23
CA THR A 330 -17.02 15.83 -10.74
C THR A 330 -16.63 15.32 -9.35
N ILE A 331 -15.38 15.51 -8.90
CA ILE A 331 -15.03 15.27 -7.50
C ILE A 331 -15.72 16.27 -6.58
N ASP A 332 -15.81 17.54 -6.97
CA ASP A 332 -16.46 18.58 -6.17
C ASP A 332 -17.97 18.29 -6.06
N TRP A 333 -18.60 17.87 -7.16
CA TRP A 333 -19.99 17.41 -7.14
C TRP A 333 -20.22 16.25 -6.15
N MET A 334 -19.32 15.27 -6.10
CA MET A 334 -19.45 14.15 -5.16
C MET A 334 -19.30 14.60 -3.70
N LEU A 335 -18.31 15.46 -3.41
CA LEU A 335 -18.10 16.02 -2.07
C LEU A 335 -19.30 16.84 -1.59
N GLU A 336 -19.93 17.60 -2.48
CA GLU A 336 -21.08 18.46 -2.15
C GLU A 336 -22.39 17.67 -1.94
N ASN A 337 -22.60 16.61 -2.72
CA ASN A 337 -23.90 15.92 -2.77
C ASN A 337 -23.97 14.66 -1.89
N PHE A 338 -22.84 14.08 -1.49
CA PHE A 338 -22.80 12.81 -0.75
C PHE A 338 -21.89 12.89 0.48
N PRO A 339 -22.25 13.67 1.52
CA PRO A 339 -21.39 13.91 2.68
C PRO A 339 -21.02 12.64 3.47
N ASP A 340 -21.76 11.53 3.31
CA ASP A 340 -21.48 10.25 3.97
C ASP A 340 -20.60 9.31 3.13
N LEU A 341 -20.31 9.65 1.87
CA LEU A 341 -19.45 8.86 0.98
C LEU A 341 -17.99 8.92 1.44
N PHE A 342 -17.35 7.77 1.55
CA PHE A 342 -15.93 7.68 1.89
C PHE A 342 -15.06 8.18 0.74
N ILE A 343 -14.43 9.34 0.94
CA ILE A 343 -13.53 9.94 -0.05
C ILE A 343 -12.24 10.39 0.65
N ILE A 344 -11.10 9.85 0.21
CA ILE A 344 -9.79 10.45 0.46
C ILE A 344 -9.49 11.35 -0.72
N TYR A 345 -9.37 12.65 -0.46
CA TYR A 345 -9.01 13.65 -1.44
C TYR A 345 -7.60 14.16 -1.19
N SER A 346 -6.64 13.53 -1.87
CA SER A 346 -5.22 13.87 -1.81
C SER A 346 -4.90 14.98 -2.80
N LYS A 347 -5.12 16.23 -2.38
CA LYS A 347 -4.92 17.39 -3.27
C LYS A 347 -3.45 17.76 -3.45
N LYS A 348 -2.62 17.52 -2.42
CA LYS A 348 -1.17 17.72 -2.45
C LYS A 348 -0.39 16.65 -1.70
N THR A 349 -1.03 15.87 -0.83
CA THR A 349 -0.32 14.85 -0.03
C THR A 349 0.41 13.84 -0.92
N TYR A 350 -0.17 13.47 -2.06
CA TYR A 350 0.42 12.55 -3.04
C TYR A 350 1.84 12.93 -3.49
N GLN A 351 2.19 14.23 -3.50
CA GLN A 351 3.51 14.74 -3.89
C GLN A 351 4.64 14.22 -2.99
N GLY A 352 4.31 13.66 -1.82
CA GLY A 352 5.26 12.94 -0.97
C GLY A 352 5.88 11.71 -1.63
N MET A 353 5.24 11.16 -2.67
CA MET A 353 5.80 10.06 -3.46
C MET A 353 6.95 10.52 -4.36
N PHE A 354 7.00 11.81 -4.73
CA PHE A 354 8.06 12.34 -5.58
C PHE A 354 9.42 12.24 -4.88
N GLY A 355 10.31 11.45 -5.49
CA GLY A 355 11.57 11.02 -4.89
C GLY A 355 12.80 11.37 -5.71
N GLY A 356 12.68 12.17 -6.78
CA GLY A 356 13.77 12.40 -7.73
C GLY A 356 15.09 12.93 -7.14
N SER A 357 15.04 13.60 -5.99
CA SER A 357 16.23 14.07 -5.26
C SER A 357 16.74 13.12 -4.17
N ASP A 358 16.06 12.00 -3.94
CA ASP A 358 16.35 11.05 -2.88
C ASP A 358 17.23 9.90 -3.43
N PRO A 359 18.35 9.52 -2.78
CA PRO A 359 19.24 8.47 -3.26
C PRO A 359 18.57 7.10 -3.48
N ILE A 360 17.45 6.82 -2.81
CA ILE A 360 16.70 5.56 -3.00
C ILE A 360 15.48 5.71 -3.91
N SER A 361 15.40 6.79 -4.69
CA SER A 361 14.27 7.07 -5.60
C SER A 361 14.64 7.95 -6.80
N ASN A 362 15.88 8.44 -6.89
CA ASN A 362 16.37 9.18 -8.03
C ASN A 362 16.51 8.28 -9.27
N LEU A 363 16.83 8.90 -10.42
CA LEU A 363 16.94 8.18 -11.69
C LEU A 363 18.05 7.09 -11.68
N GLU A 364 19.15 7.30 -10.96
CA GLU A 364 20.20 6.29 -10.83
C GLU A 364 19.67 5.03 -10.14
N TRP A 365 18.95 5.21 -9.02
CA TRP A 365 18.31 4.12 -8.30
C TRP A 365 17.25 3.42 -9.16
N VAL A 366 16.39 4.18 -9.86
CA VAL A 366 15.35 3.61 -10.74
C VAL A 366 15.98 2.81 -11.87
N ASN A 367 17.04 3.33 -12.50
CA ASN A 367 17.75 2.61 -13.55
C ASN A 367 18.33 1.30 -13.03
N MET A 368 18.97 1.33 -11.86
CA MET A 368 19.63 0.16 -11.30
C MET A 368 18.65 -0.90 -10.80
N ASN A 369 17.54 -0.51 -10.17
CA ASN A 369 16.68 -1.42 -9.40
C ASN A 369 15.36 -1.74 -10.06
N ILE A 370 14.90 -0.94 -11.03
CA ILE A 370 13.58 -1.09 -11.63
C ILE A 370 13.66 -1.25 -13.14
N ARG A 371 14.55 -0.52 -13.83
CA ARG A 371 14.57 -0.51 -15.30
C ARG A 371 15.57 -1.49 -15.92
N ALA A 372 16.86 -1.30 -15.64
CA ALA A 372 17.92 -1.98 -16.36
C ALA A 372 17.96 -3.45 -15.96
N ASN A 373 17.74 -4.35 -16.92
CA ASN A 373 17.73 -5.80 -16.71
C ASN A 373 16.64 -6.30 -15.74
N HIS A 374 15.49 -5.64 -15.67
CA HIS A 374 14.35 -6.00 -14.80
C HIS A 374 13.07 -6.25 -15.62
N GLY A 375 13.15 -7.11 -16.64
CA GLY A 375 11.99 -7.53 -17.44
C GLY A 375 11.34 -6.43 -18.29
N SER A 376 10.22 -6.79 -18.93
CA SER A 376 9.46 -5.94 -19.86
C SER A 376 8.80 -4.74 -19.16
N LEU A 377 8.23 -4.93 -17.96
CA LEU A 377 7.64 -3.83 -17.19
C LEU A 377 8.70 -2.85 -16.71
N GLY A 378 9.86 -3.35 -16.28
CA GLY A 378 11.00 -2.50 -15.94
C GLY A 378 11.47 -1.65 -17.12
N ALA A 379 11.56 -2.24 -18.31
CA ALA A 379 11.91 -1.51 -19.53
C ALA A 379 10.89 -0.42 -19.90
N ALA A 380 9.61 -0.64 -19.60
CA ALA A 380 8.53 0.31 -19.85
C ALA A 380 8.43 1.44 -18.83
N TYR A 381 8.90 1.25 -17.59
CA TYR A 381 8.89 2.29 -16.55
C TYR A 381 9.61 3.55 -17.06
N PRO A 382 8.97 4.73 -17.22
CA PRO A 382 9.61 5.94 -17.76
C PRO A 382 10.67 6.55 -16.83
N PRO A 383 11.68 7.28 -17.36
CA PRO A 383 12.80 7.77 -16.53
C PRO A 383 12.41 9.01 -15.71
N ALA A 384 11.29 9.65 -16.05
CA ALA A 384 10.82 10.89 -15.47
C ALA A 384 9.32 11.00 -15.66
N GLY A 385 8.63 11.61 -14.69
CA GLY A 385 7.29 12.16 -14.86
C GLY A 385 7.37 13.65 -15.19
N MET A 386 6.26 14.38 -15.22
CA MET A 386 6.30 15.83 -15.45
C MET A 386 6.95 16.61 -14.32
N ALA A 387 6.85 16.12 -13.09
CA ALA A 387 7.28 16.84 -11.89
C ALA A 387 8.75 16.59 -11.49
N CYS A 388 9.33 15.46 -11.89
CA CYS A 388 10.68 15.06 -11.49
C CYS A 388 11.29 14.02 -12.44
N ASP A 389 12.59 13.74 -12.26
CA ASP A 389 13.24 12.52 -12.74
C ASP A 389 13.17 11.41 -11.68
N GLY A 390 13.34 10.15 -12.06
CA GLY A 390 13.28 9.01 -11.14
C GLY A 390 11.85 8.64 -10.78
N VAL A 391 11.56 8.44 -9.49
CA VAL A 391 10.22 8.09 -9.01
C VAL A 391 9.36 9.35 -8.88
N CYS A 392 8.36 9.44 -9.76
CA CYS A 392 7.40 10.54 -9.85
C CYS A 392 5.95 10.06 -9.82
N GLU A 393 5.73 8.83 -9.37
CA GLU A 393 4.47 8.10 -9.30
C GLU A 393 3.41 8.85 -8.46
N GLY A 394 2.79 9.90 -9.00
CA GLY A 394 1.82 10.71 -8.27
C GLY A 394 0.66 9.90 -7.75
N ASP A 395 0.32 8.82 -8.45
CA ASP A 395 -0.90 8.06 -8.19
C ASP A 395 -0.71 6.84 -7.30
N SER A 396 0.52 6.33 -7.20
CA SER A 396 0.84 5.17 -6.36
C SER A 396 0.33 5.27 -4.91
N PRO A 397 0.34 6.44 -4.23
CA PRO A 397 -0.28 6.58 -2.90
C PRO A 397 -1.72 6.06 -2.80
N SER A 398 -2.49 6.11 -3.88
CA SER A 398 -3.89 5.68 -3.90
C SER A 398 -4.10 4.19 -3.61
N PHE A 399 -3.10 3.34 -3.86
CA PHE A 399 -3.12 1.91 -3.51
C PHE A 399 -2.07 1.54 -2.45
N LEU A 400 -1.01 2.34 -2.26
CA LEU A 400 0.02 2.06 -1.25
C LEU A 400 -0.54 2.03 0.18
N TRP A 401 -1.56 2.82 0.51
CA TRP A 401 -2.20 2.76 1.84
C TRP A 401 -2.93 1.43 2.12
N LEU A 402 -3.37 0.72 1.08
CA LEU A 402 -3.93 -0.62 1.19
C LEU A 402 -2.83 -1.66 1.37
N LEU A 403 -1.68 -1.47 0.71
CA LEU A 403 -0.51 -2.33 0.91
C LEU A 403 0.01 -2.23 2.34
N SER A 404 0.15 -1.01 2.89
CA SER A 404 0.52 -0.86 4.29
C SER A 404 -0.52 -1.44 5.25
N ALA A 405 -1.82 -1.43 4.89
CA ALA A 405 -2.85 -2.13 5.63
C ALA A 405 -2.66 -3.66 5.60
N ASN A 406 -2.28 -4.24 4.46
CA ASN A 406 -1.91 -5.66 4.36
C ASN A 406 -0.67 -6.00 5.22
N ARG A 407 0.18 -5.02 5.52
CA ARG A 407 1.30 -5.15 6.47
C ARG A 407 0.89 -4.92 7.93
N GLY A 408 -0.38 -4.62 8.20
CA GLY A 408 -0.88 -4.32 9.55
C GLY A 408 -0.46 -2.95 10.09
N LEU A 409 -0.07 -2.01 9.22
CA LEU A 409 0.41 -0.68 9.62
C LEU A 409 -0.73 0.32 9.83
N ASN A 410 -1.86 0.14 9.17
CA ASN A 410 -3.03 1.00 9.27
C ASN A 410 -4.34 0.23 9.03
N ASP A 411 -5.44 0.80 9.49
CA ASP A 411 -6.80 0.43 9.09
C ASP A 411 -7.17 1.19 7.79
N PRO A 412 -7.53 0.50 6.69
CA PRO A 412 -7.95 1.16 5.46
C PRO A 412 -9.33 1.82 5.57
N GLU A 413 -10.08 1.66 6.67
CA GLU A 413 -11.30 2.43 6.92
C GLU A 413 -11.04 3.67 7.81
N ASP A 414 -9.78 3.90 8.24
CA ASP A 414 -9.37 5.09 9.01
C ASP A 414 -8.16 5.82 8.37
N PRO A 415 -8.40 6.69 7.36
CA PRO A 415 -7.36 7.51 6.72
C PRO A 415 -6.65 8.51 7.64
N THR A 416 -7.07 8.66 8.90
CA THR A 416 -6.38 9.50 9.87
C THR A 416 -5.12 8.85 10.43
N GLN A 417 -4.95 7.54 10.21
CA GLN A 417 -3.76 6.79 10.58
C GLN A 417 -2.64 7.00 9.55
N PRO A 418 -1.36 7.03 9.99
CA PRO A 418 -0.24 7.02 9.08
C PRO A 418 -0.22 5.76 8.21
N SER A 419 -0.05 5.92 6.90
CA SER A 419 0.02 4.81 5.94
C SER A 419 1.05 5.12 4.85
N TRP A 420 1.38 4.14 4.01
CA TRP A 420 2.25 4.39 2.86
C TRP A 420 1.60 5.30 1.80
N GLY A 421 0.27 5.44 1.80
CA GLY A 421 -0.45 6.40 0.95
C GLY A 421 -0.74 7.75 1.60
N GLY A 422 -0.24 7.97 2.83
CA GLY A 422 -0.31 9.26 3.52
C GLY A 422 -1.13 9.22 4.80
N GLN A 423 -1.27 10.40 5.42
CA GLN A 423 -2.07 10.63 6.61
C GLN A 423 -2.98 11.84 6.40
N PHE A 424 -4.28 11.61 6.48
CA PHE A 424 -5.31 12.60 6.17
C PHE A 424 -6.02 13.07 7.44
N LYS A 425 -6.87 14.08 7.29
CA LYS A 425 -7.77 14.52 8.35
C LYS A 425 -9.19 14.52 7.83
N ARG A 426 -10.14 14.18 8.71
CA ARG A 426 -11.57 14.24 8.38
C ARG A 426 -11.99 15.69 8.12
N ASP A 427 -12.85 15.89 7.13
CA ASP A 427 -13.39 17.20 6.77
C ASP A 427 -14.71 17.47 7.50
N GLY A 428 -14.61 18.17 8.63
CA GLY A 428 -15.75 18.51 9.47
C GLY A 428 -16.52 17.27 9.94
N THR A 429 -17.81 17.22 9.63
CA THR A 429 -18.71 16.10 9.97
C THR A 429 -18.92 15.12 8.81
N THR A 430 -18.30 15.35 7.66
CA THR A 430 -18.43 14.47 6.49
C THR A 430 -17.60 13.20 6.67
N ASN A 431 -17.82 12.22 5.80
CA ASN A 431 -16.97 11.05 5.61
C ASN A 431 -15.87 11.28 4.55
N HIS A 432 -15.51 12.54 4.34
CA HIS A 432 -14.41 12.93 3.47
C HIS A 432 -13.15 13.17 4.30
N TYR A 433 -12.02 12.91 3.67
CA TYR A 433 -10.69 13.04 4.25
C TYR A 433 -9.85 13.87 3.30
N ILE A 434 -9.30 14.97 3.80
CA ILE A 434 -8.51 15.92 3.02
C ILE A 434 -7.06 15.95 3.52
N ASP A 435 -6.18 16.60 2.77
CA ASP A 435 -4.77 16.76 3.12
C ASP A 435 -4.56 17.10 4.60
N GLY A 436 -3.80 16.24 5.29
CA GLY A 436 -3.41 16.39 6.69
C GLY A 436 -2.05 17.09 6.81
N ILE A 437 -1.05 16.33 7.26
CA ILE A 437 0.33 16.83 7.44
C ILE A 437 1.11 16.97 6.12
N GLY A 438 0.50 16.61 4.99
CA GLY A 438 1.06 16.73 3.65
C GLY A 438 2.02 15.60 3.27
N GLY A 439 2.81 15.82 2.22
CA GLY A 439 3.62 14.76 1.58
C GLY A 439 4.68 14.09 2.47
N SER A 440 5.09 14.71 3.58
CA SER A 440 5.97 14.07 4.57
C SER A 440 5.35 12.81 5.21
N SER A 441 4.01 12.72 5.24
CA SER A 441 3.30 11.52 5.68
C SER A 441 3.52 10.31 4.78
N ILE A 442 3.88 10.53 3.51
CA ILE A 442 4.24 9.47 2.56
C ILE A 442 5.75 9.26 2.55
N SER A 443 6.54 10.32 2.39
CA SER A 443 7.99 10.20 2.17
C SER A 443 8.74 9.58 3.37
N THR A 444 8.20 9.68 4.59
CA THR A 444 8.68 8.96 5.77
C THR A 444 8.77 7.44 5.55
N TRP A 445 7.85 6.86 4.78
CA TRP A 445 7.78 5.43 4.53
C TRP A 445 8.63 4.96 3.34
N ARG A 446 9.31 5.88 2.66
CA ARG A 446 10.09 5.61 1.45
C ARG A 446 11.10 4.47 1.58
N PRO A 447 11.87 4.35 2.67
CA PRO A 447 12.76 3.22 2.84
C PRO A 447 12.04 1.86 2.75
N GLN A 448 10.80 1.76 3.22
CA GLN A 448 10.04 0.52 3.22
C GLN A 448 9.47 0.22 1.83
N TYR A 449 8.67 1.12 1.26
CA TYR A 449 8.01 0.85 -0.02
C TYR A 449 8.98 0.81 -1.20
N GLN A 450 10.16 1.43 -1.11
CA GLN A 450 11.20 1.29 -2.15
C GLN A 450 12.02 0.02 -2.01
N SER A 451 12.28 -0.43 -0.79
CA SER A 451 12.88 -1.74 -0.57
C SER A 451 11.99 -2.82 -1.16
N GLU A 452 10.68 -2.77 -0.89
CA GLU A 452 9.75 -3.77 -1.42
C GLU A 452 9.56 -3.63 -2.94
N PHE A 453 9.53 -2.42 -3.49
CA PHE A 453 9.43 -2.24 -4.95
C PHE A 453 10.64 -2.81 -5.70
N LYS A 454 11.85 -2.61 -5.17
CA LYS A 454 13.06 -3.25 -5.70
C LYS A 454 12.93 -4.78 -5.67
N GLU A 455 12.54 -5.35 -4.53
CA GLU A 455 12.36 -6.80 -4.40
C GLU A 455 11.36 -7.34 -5.42
N ARG A 456 10.22 -6.65 -5.59
CA ARG A 456 9.18 -7.04 -6.54
C ARG A 456 9.65 -6.91 -7.99
N ALA A 457 10.54 -5.97 -8.28
CA ALA A 457 11.16 -5.88 -9.60
C ALA A 457 12.11 -7.07 -9.86
N ASP A 458 12.87 -7.51 -8.84
CA ASP A 458 13.71 -8.72 -8.92
C ASP A 458 12.86 -9.99 -9.23
N TRP A 459 11.59 -10.02 -8.82
CA TRP A 459 10.69 -11.16 -9.06
C TRP A 459 10.29 -11.35 -10.53
N MET A 460 10.46 -10.34 -11.38
CA MET A 460 10.26 -10.48 -12.83
C MET A 460 11.32 -11.38 -13.49
N LEU A 461 12.43 -11.64 -12.79
CA LEU A 461 13.56 -12.38 -13.33
C LEU A 461 13.38 -13.91 -13.15
N PRO A 462 13.90 -14.71 -14.11
CA PRO A 462 13.77 -16.18 -14.11
C PRO A 462 14.25 -16.90 -12.84
#